data_AF-A0A7J3RBR7-F1
#
_entry.id   AF-A0A7J3RBR7-F1
#
_cell.length_a   1.000
_cell.length_b   1.000
_cell.length_c   1.000
_cell.angle_alpha   90.00
_cell.angle_beta   90.00
_cell.angle_gamma   90.00
#
_symmetry.space_group_name_H-M   'P 1'
#
loop_
_entity.id
_entity.type
_entity.pdbx_description
1 polymer ?
#
loop_
_entity_poly.entity_id
_entity_poly.type
_entity_poly.pdbx_seq_one_letter_code
_entity_poly.pdbx_strand_id
1 'polypeptide(L)'
;MPRRQSSHKYEYVYEVENYREGNKIKQKTLRFLGRLVELNELAGSNQNIEDLEELEGISDKERLIEHLATAILSAHGFKKSKKGFVKNKILIDLKNYSVKLNNRNVFIKLNDGYFGKYTLEKLREARSYEELIRWLVASGLVPKPKKFDESDPNFVFLTKLAALFKDKIKIKTISFEEFAKKVGY
;
A
#
# COMPACT_ATOMS: atom_id res chain seq x y z
N MET A 1 -18.88 42.22 -0.79
CA MET A 1 -17.99 41.52 -1.75
C MET A 1 -18.19 40.02 -1.62
N PRO A 2 -18.52 39.28 -2.68
CA PRO A 2 -18.63 37.82 -2.59
C PRO A 2 -17.22 37.22 -2.44
N ARG A 3 -17.00 36.46 -1.37
CA ARG A 3 -15.78 35.67 -1.18
C ARG A 3 -15.72 34.63 -2.29
N ARG A 4 -14.71 34.71 -3.17
CA ARG A 4 -14.38 33.64 -4.12
C ARG A 4 -14.21 32.35 -3.31
N GLN A 5 -15.12 31.40 -3.51
CA GLN A 5 -14.96 30.04 -2.99
C GLN A 5 -13.60 29.52 -3.47
N SER A 6 -12.75 29.12 -2.53
CA SER A 6 -11.47 28.50 -2.83
C SER A 6 -11.70 27.30 -3.73
N SER A 7 -11.18 27.38 -4.96
CA SER A 7 -11.13 26.25 -5.90
C SER A 7 -10.63 25.02 -5.16
N HIS A 8 -11.44 23.96 -5.08
CA HIS A 8 -11.02 22.71 -4.47
C HIS A 8 -9.78 22.20 -5.20
N LYS A 9 -8.62 22.26 -4.55
CA LYS A 9 -7.37 21.76 -5.08
C LYS A 9 -7.48 20.24 -5.12
N TYR A 10 -7.56 19.68 -6.32
CA TYR A 10 -7.54 18.23 -6.49
C TYR A 10 -6.09 17.75 -6.50
N GLU A 11 -5.83 16.70 -5.75
CA GLU A 11 -4.55 16.00 -5.76
C GLU A 11 -4.62 14.80 -6.71
N TYR A 12 -3.49 14.49 -7.31
CA TYR A 12 -3.38 13.53 -8.42
C TYR A 12 -2.17 12.64 -8.21
N VAL A 13 -2.31 11.37 -8.59
CA VAL A 13 -1.25 10.36 -8.52
C VAL A 13 -0.71 10.11 -9.92
N TYR A 14 0.62 10.10 -10.05
CA TYR A 14 1.34 9.88 -11.30
C TYR A 14 2.37 8.76 -11.12
N GLU A 15 2.61 8.02 -12.20
CA GLU A 15 3.78 7.16 -12.31
C GLU A 15 4.95 8.00 -12.83
N VAL A 16 6.09 7.92 -12.15
CA VAL A 16 7.29 8.70 -12.45
C VAL A 16 8.51 7.79 -12.56
N GLU A 17 9.43 8.17 -13.43
CA GLU A 17 10.76 7.58 -13.57
C GLU A 17 11.80 8.54 -13.01
N ASN A 18 12.64 8.07 -12.10
CA ASN A 18 13.79 8.83 -11.61
C ASN A 18 14.98 8.56 -12.53
N TYR A 19 15.67 9.61 -12.97
CA TYR A 19 16.89 9.51 -13.75
C TYR A 19 17.94 10.49 -13.23
N ARG A 20 19.21 10.19 -13.46
CA ARG A 20 20.32 11.11 -13.13
C ARG A 20 20.68 11.92 -14.36
N GLU A 21 20.81 13.23 -14.17
CA GLU A 21 21.34 14.14 -15.17
C GLU A 21 22.43 14.99 -14.51
N GLY A 22 23.68 14.71 -14.86
CA GLY A 22 24.85 15.19 -14.11
C GLY A 22 24.79 14.72 -12.64
N ASN A 23 24.98 15.67 -11.71
CA ASN A 23 24.96 15.41 -10.26
C ASN A 23 23.56 15.56 -9.63
N LYS A 24 22.49 15.65 -10.43
CA LYS A 24 21.13 15.85 -9.93
C LYS A 24 20.23 14.66 -10.26
N ILE A 25 19.39 14.26 -9.30
CA ILE A 25 18.28 13.33 -9.54
C ILE A 25 17.11 14.14 -10.07
N LYS A 26 16.60 13.76 -11.23
CA LYS A 26 15.43 14.35 -11.87
C LYS A 26 14.30 13.32 -11.98
N GLN A 27 13.10 13.82 -12.17
CA GLN A 27 11.88 13.03 -12.32
C GLN A 27 11.24 13.29 -13.68
N LYS A 28 10.81 12.22 -14.33
CA LYS A 28 10.00 12.26 -15.55
C LYS A 28 8.66 11.63 -15.27
N THR A 29 7.58 12.36 -15.51
CA THR A 29 6.22 11.81 -15.45
C THR A 29 6.01 10.86 -16.62
N LEU A 30 5.71 9.60 -16.31
CA LEU A 30 5.40 8.58 -17.31
C LEU A 30 3.92 8.61 -17.68
N ARG A 31 3.03 8.60 -16.67
CA ARG A 31 1.58 8.70 -16.89
C ARG A 31 0.81 9.13 -15.65
N PHE A 32 -0.40 9.62 -15.91
CA PHE A 32 -1.41 9.85 -14.88
C PHE A 32 -2.08 8.54 -14.45
N LEU A 33 -2.19 8.30 -13.14
CA LEU A 33 -2.80 7.10 -12.59
C LEU A 33 -4.22 7.35 -12.08
N GLY A 34 -4.49 8.51 -11.48
CA GLY A 34 -5.81 8.82 -10.96
C GLY A 34 -5.84 10.00 -10.00
N ARG A 35 -7.05 10.38 -9.58
CA ARG A 35 -7.23 11.39 -8.53
C ARG A 35 -6.98 10.77 -7.16
N LEU A 36 -6.26 11.49 -6.30
CA LEU A 36 -6.08 11.14 -4.90
C LEU A 36 -7.31 11.57 -4.09
N VAL A 37 -7.76 10.69 -3.22
CA VAL A 37 -8.81 10.91 -2.24
C VAL A 37 -8.20 10.65 -0.88
N GLU A 38 -8.00 11.72 -0.12
CA GLU A 38 -7.60 11.61 1.28
C GLU A 38 -8.80 11.19 2.11
N LEU A 39 -8.60 10.17 2.95
CA LEU A 39 -9.61 9.77 3.91
C LEU A 39 -9.53 10.75 5.07
N ASN A 40 -10.58 11.55 5.29
CA ASN A 40 -10.67 12.41 6.48
C ASN A 40 -10.34 11.56 7.71
N GLU A 41 -9.28 11.96 8.42
CA GLU A 41 -8.65 11.21 9.50
C GLU A 41 -9.70 10.80 10.54
N LEU A 42 -9.78 9.50 10.80
CA LEU A 42 -10.23 9.03 12.10
C LEU A 42 -8.97 8.79 12.91
N ALA A 43 -8.90 9.47 14.05
CA ALA A 43 -7.85 9.41 15.04
C ALA A 43 -7.40 7.98 15.33
N GLY A 44 -6.09 7.76 15.30
CA GLY A 44 -5.46 6.60 15.93
C GLY A 44 -5.61 5.28 15.20
N SER A 45 -5.13 5.16 13.96
CA SER A 45 -4.75 3.85 13.41
C SER A 45 -3.36 3.44 13.93
N ASN A 46 -3.17 3.41 15.25
CA ASN A 46 -2.15 2.55 15.85
C ASN A 46 -2.73 1.13 15.85
N GLN A 47 -2.83 0.53 14.67
CA GLN A 47 -3.10 -0.90 14.61
C GLN A 47 -1.77 -1.61 14.39
N ASN A 48 -1.30 -2.19 15.49
CA ASN A 48 -0.50 -3.39 15.43
C ASN A 48 -1.34 -4.41 14.67
N ILE A 49 -0.85 -4.88 13.52
CA ILE A 49 -1.31 -6.16 12.95
C ILE A 49 -0.81 -7.22 13.95
N GLU A 50 -1.50 -7.32 15.08
CA GLU A 50 -1.08 -8.11 16.24
C GLU A 50 -1.27 -9.61 15.95
N ASP A 51 -2.24 -9.96 15.11
CA ASP A 51 -2.53 -11.34 14.74
C ASP A 51 -1.74 -11.81 13.51
N LEU A 52 -0.42 -11.70 13.59
CA LEU A 52 0.51 -12.36 12.66
C LEU A 52 0.37 -13.89 12.69
N GLU A 53 -0.16 -14.45 13.77
CA GLU A 53 -0.51 -15.87 13.87
C GLU A 53 -1.57 -16.28 12.83
N GLU A 54 -2.48 -15.36 12.44
CA GLU A 54 -3.46 -15.62 11.35
C GLU A 54 -2.81 -15.64 9.96
N LEU A 55 -1.59 -15.11 9.82
CA LEU A 55 -0.82 -15.17 8.59
C LEU A 55 -0.02 -16.48 8.48
N GLU A 56 0.22 -17.19 9.59
CA GLU A 56 0.85 -18.50 9.61
C GLU A 56 -0.06 -19.54 8.92
N GLY A 57 0.32 -19.94 7.70
CA GLY A 57 -0.44 -20.87 6.87
C GLY A 57 -1.01 -20.27 5.58
N ILE A 58 -0.96 -18.94 5.42
CA ILE A 58 -1.31 -18.29 4.15
C ILE A 58 -0.13 -18.41 3.18
N SER A 59 -0.10 -19.50 2.42
CA SER A 59 0.89 -19.70 1.36
C SER A 59 0.49 -19.06 0.02
N ASP A 60 -0.79 -18.70 -0.12
CA ASP A 60 -1.39 -18.12 -1.30
C ASP A 60 -1.35 -16.58 -1.27
N LYS A 61 -0.75 -16.01 -2.32
CA LYS A 61 -0.58 -14.57 -2.52
C LYS A 61 -1.92 -13.82 -2.50
N GLU A 62 -2.94 -14.39 -3.11
CA GLU A 62 -4.25 -13.73 -3.24
C GLU A 62 -4.93 -13.62 -1.89
N ARG A 63 -4.86 -14.70 -1.09
CA ARG A 63 -5.37 -14.71 0.29
C ARG A 63 -4.62 -13.75 1.20
N LEU A 64 -3.30 -13.64 1.05
CA LEU A 64 -2.50 -12.68 1.82
C LEU A 64 -2.95 -11.24 1.53
N ILE A 65 -3.10 -10.89 0.25
CA ILE A 65 -3.54 -9.57 -0.17
C ILE A 65 -4.96 -9.30 0.35
N GLU A 66 -5.89 -10.25 0.22
CA GLU A 66 -7.25 -10.11 0.71
C GLU A 66 -7.31 -9.92 2.23
N HIS A 67 -6.51 -10.69 2.98
CA HIS A 67 -6.45 -10.60 4.43
C HIS A 67 -5.92 -9.23 4.89
N LEU A 68 -4.75 -8.82 4.38
CA LEU A 68 -4.14 -7.52 4.70
C LEU A 68 -5.04 -6.35 4.30
N ALA A 69 -5.63 -6.41 3.09
CA ALA A 69 -6.59 -5.40 2.65
C ALA A 69 -7.83 -5.36 3.54
N THR A 70 -8.35 -6.51 3.96
CA THR A 70 -9.51 -6.54 4.86
C THR A 70 -9.21 -5.87 6.20
N ALA A 71 -8.07 -6.21 6.82
CA ALA A 71 -7.65 -5.62 8.10
C ALA A 71 -7.51 -4.10 7.98
N ILE A 72 -6.67 -3.63 7.04
CA ILE A 72 -6.38 -2.20 6.86
C ILE A 72 -7.63 -1.41 6.47
N LEU A 73 -8.44 -1.90 5.52
CA LEU A 73 -9.65 -1.19 5.11
C LEU A 73 -10.67 -1.10 6.23
N SER A 74 -10.82 -2.16 7.02
CA SER A 74 -11.71 -2.16 8.20
C SER A 74 -11.23 -1.17 9.25
N ALA A 75 -9.92 -1.09 9.49
CA ALA A 75 -9.29 -0.10 10.37
C ALA A 75 -9.56 1.34 9.92
N HIS A 76 -9.55 1.56 8.61
CA HIS A 76 -9.91 2.85 8.01
C HIS A 76 -11.44 3.05 7.91
N GLY A 77 -12.26 2.22 8.57
CA GLY A 77 -13.70 2.39 8.68
C GLY A 77 -14.47 2.02 7.41
N PHE A 78 -13.88 1.27 6.49
CA PHE A 78 -14.63 0.67 5.39
C PHE A 78 -15.44 -0.51 5.90
N LYS A 79 -16.67 -0.63 5.40
CA LYS A 79 -17.55 -1.75 5.72
C LYS A 79 -17.54 -2.77 4.59
N LYS A 80 -17.40 -4.05 4.93
CA LYS A 80 -17.50 -5.16 3.97
C LYS A 80 -18.95 -5.29 3.47
N SER A 81 -19.11 -5.47 2.18
CA SER A 81 -20.39 -5.66 1.47
C SER A 81 -20.25 -6.79 0.45
N LYS A 82 -21.37 -7.21 -0.17
CA LYS A 82 -21.35 -8.24 -1.23
C LYS A 82 -20.48 -7.85 -2.44
N LYS A 83 -20.29 -6.55 -2.69
CA LYS A 83 -19.53 -6.00 -3.84
C LYS A 83 -18.10 -5.58 -3.48
N GLY A 84 -17.65 -5.83 -2.25
CA GLY A 84 -16.36 -5.34 -1.73
C GLY A 84 -16.52 -4.39 -0.55
N PHE A 85 -15.58 -3.47 -0.35
CA PHE A 85 -15.53 -2.55 0.79
C PHE A 85 -16.07 -1.17 0.43
N VAL A 86 -16.87 -0.56 1.31
CA VAL A 86 -17.53 0.72 1.04
C VAL A 86 -17.33 1.72 2.18
N LYS A 87 -16.96 2.96 1.83
CA LYS A 87 -16.93 4.13 2.72
C LYS A 87 -17.14 5.41 1.91
N ASN A 88 -18.02 6.31 2.34
CA ASN A 88 -18.18 7.65 1.72
C ASN A 88 -18.26 7.66 0.18
N LYS A 89 -19.04 6.74 -0.42
CA LYS A 89 -19.18 6.52 -1.88
C LYS A 89 -17.93 5.97 -2.59
N ILE A 90 -16.86 5.69 -1.86
CA ILE A 90 -15.72 4.91 -2.32
C ILE A 90 -16.11 3.44 -2.26
N LEU A 91 -15.97 2.73 -3.37
CA LEU A 91 -16.11 1.29 -3.50
C LEU A 91 -14.75 0.70 -3.85
N ILE A 92 -14.33 -0.29 -3.07
CA ILE A 92 -13.13 -1.08 -3.30
C ILE A 92 -13.55 -2.51 -3.57
N ASP A 93 -13.23 -3.01 -4.75
CA ASP A 93 -13.48 -4.39 -5.16
C ASP A 93 -12.14 -5.07 -5.38
N LEU A 94 -11.74 -5.93 -4.43
CA LEU A 94 -10.47 -6.66 -4.47
C LEU A 94 -10.46 -7.74 -5.56
N LYS A 95 -11.62 -8.33 -5.91
CA LYS A 95 -11.70 -9.36 -6.96
C LYS A 95 -11.47 -8.76 -8.34
N ASN A 96 -12.03 -7.57 -8.56
CA ASN A 96 -11.88 -6.82 -9.81
C ASN A 96 -10.74 -5.78 -9.78
N TYR A 97 -9.92 -5.78 -8.73
CA TYR A 97 -8.78 -4.87 -8.54
C TYR A 97 -9.13 -3.39 -8.80
N SER A 98 -10.27 -2.93 -8.25
CA SER A 98 -10.80 -1.60 -8.55
C SER A 98 -11.06 -0.78 -7.29
N VAL A 99 -10.74 0.51 -7.39
CA VAL A 99 -11.02 1.51 -6.36
C VAL A 99 -11.72 2.68 -7.06
N LYS A 100 -12.99 2.89 -6.74
CA LYS A 100 -13.85 3.85 -7.45
C LYS A 100 -14.54 4.81 -6.50
N LEU A 101 -14.59 6.07 -6.88
CA LEU A 101 -15.45 7.09 -6.27
C LEU A 101 -16.41 7.59 -7.36
N ASN A 102 -17.72 7.46 -7.13
CA ASN A 102 -18.75 7.83 -8.12
C ASN A 102 -18.46 7.24 -9.53
N ASN A 103 -18.10 5.96 -9.58
CA ASN A 103 -17.74 5.20 -10.79
C ASN A 103 -16.47 5.66 -11.53
N ARG A 104 -15.67 6.57 -10.95
CA ARG A 104 -14.36 6.97 -11.49
C ARG A 104 -13.24 6.32 -10.71
N ASN A 105 -12.18 5.87 -11.39
CA ASN A 105 -11.01 5.33 -10.72
C ASN A 105 -10.34 6.41 -9.85
N VAL A 106 -10.03 6.05 -8.62
CA VAL A 106 -9.32 6.92 -7.68
C VAL A 106 -8.24 6.14 -6.95
N PHE A 107 -7.32 6.88 -6.35
CA PHE A 107 -6.42 6.37 -5.33
C PHE A 107 -6.90 6.88 -3.99
N ILE A 108 -6.76 6.04 -2.98
CA ILE A 108 -6.91 6.46 -1.59
C ILE A 108 -5.55 6.37 -0.91
N LYS A 109 -5.27 7.30 0.01
CA LYS A 109 -4.09 7.20 0.85
C LYS A 109 -4.39 6.24 2.01
N LEU A 110 -3.58 5.19 2.14
CA LEU A 110 -3.61 4.25 3.27
C LEU A 110 -2.22 4.24 3.89
N ASN A 111 -2.11 4.47 5.19
CA ASN A 111 -0.81 4.69 5.83
C ASN A 111 0.05 5.69 5.03
N ASP A 112 1.28 5.32 4.67
CA ASP A 112 2.20 6.09 3.83
C ASP A 112 2.13 5.70 2.34
N GLY A 113 1.20 4.84 1.94
CA GLY A 113 1.05 4.32 0.60
C GLY A 113 -0.20 4.81 -0.14
N TYR A 114 -0.29 4.41 -1.42
CA TYR A 114 -1.38 4.78 -2.32
C TYR A 114 -2.10 3.54 -2.81
N PHE A 115 -3.34 3.37 -2.35
CA PHE A 115 -4.14 2.21 -2.69
C PHE A 115 -5.08 2.54 -3.86
N GLY A 116 -4.87 1.87 -4.99
CA GLY A 116 -5.68 2.07 -6.19
C GLY A 116 -5.57 0.89 -7.14
N LYS A 117 -6.21 1.02 -8.32
CA LYS A 117 -6.19 -0.02 -9.36
C LYS A 117 -4.76 -0.43 -9.72
N TYR A 118 -3.86 0.53 -9.92
CA TYR A 118 -2.48 0.24 -10.33
C TYR A 118 -1.72 -0.62 -9.30
N THR A 119 -1.77 -0.24 -8.01
CA THR A 119 -1.05 -1.00 -6.97
C THR A 119 -1.66 -2.37 -6.76
N LEU A 120 -2.98 -2.50 -6.90
CA LEU A 120 -3.69 -3.77 -6.88
C LEU A 120 -3.30 -4.70 -8.04
N GLU A 121 -3.21 -4.16 -9.27
CA GLU A 121 -2.72 -4.92 -10.43
C GLU A 121 -1.28 -5.38 -10.23
N LYS A 122 -0.42 -4.51 -9.67
CA LYS A 122 0.98 -4.84 -9.38
C LYS A 122 1.15 -5.90 -8.29
N LEU A 123 0.32 -5.87 -7.23
CA LEU A 123 0.27 -6.92 -6.23
C LEU A 123 -0.06 -8.29 -6.85
N ARG A 124 -1.04 -8.33 -7.76
CA ARG A 124 -1.41 -9.55 -8.50
C ARG A 124 -0.29 -10.02 -9.43
N GLU A 125 0.35 -9.10 -10.15
CA GLU A 125 1.38 -9.39 -11.14
C GLU A 125 2.74 -9.72 -10.55
N ALA A 126 2.95 -9.42 -9.25
CA ALA A 126 4.20 -9.67 -8.56
C ALA A 126 4.68 -11.11 -8.76
N ARG A 127 5.85 -11.26 -9.37
CA ARG A 127 6.44 -12.57 -9.73
C ARG A 127 7.40 -13.09 -8.66
N SER A 128 7.83 -12.20 -7.78
CA SER A 128 8.69 -12.53 -6.65
C SER A 128 8.09 -12.00 -5.35
N TYR A 129 8.49 -12.59 -4.23
CA TYR A 129 8.10 -12.12 -2.91
C TYR A 129 8.70 -10.74 -2.59
N GLU A 130 9.91 -10.44 -3.09
CA GLU A 130 10.49 -9.10 -2.98
C GLU A 130 9.59 -8.05 -3.67
N GLU A 131 9.13 -8.34 -4.88
CA GLU A 131 8.20 -7.48 -5.62
C GLU A 131 6.84 -7.38 -4.91
N LEU A 132 6.32 -8.49 -4.38
CA LEU A 132 5.07 -8.50 -3.62
C LEU A 132 5.15 -7.59 -2.40
N ILE A 133 6.19 -7.75 -1.57
CA ILE A 133 6.38 -6.95 -0.35
C ILE A 133 6.55 -5.46 -0.70
N ARG A 134 7.32 -5.15 -1.75
CA ARG A 134 7.44 -3.78 -2.25
C ARG A 134 6.08 -3.17 -2.62
N TRP A 135 5.22 -3.92 -3.31
CA TRP A 135 3.89 -3.42 -3.67
C TRP A 135 2.92 -3.39 -2.51
N LEU A 136 3.05 -4.30 -1.52
CA LEU A 136 2.27 -4.26 -0.28
C LEU A 136 2.54 -2.96 0.49
N VAL A 137 3.81 -2.58 0.61
CA VAL A 137 4.23 -1.29 1.17
C VAL A 137 3.72 -0.13 0.33
N ALA A 138 3.97 -0.12 -0.98
CA ALA A 138 3.61 0.99 -1.85
C ALA A 138 2.08 1.23 -1.90
N SER A 139 1.30 0.16 -1.74
CA SER A 139 -0.16 0.23 -1.66
C SER A 139 -0.68 0.74 -0.31
N GLY A 140 0.17 0.79 0.71
CA GLY A 140 -0.23 1.17 2.08
C GLY A 140 -0.84 0.04 2.89
N LEU A 141 -0.90 -1.19 2.35
CA LEU A 141 -1.35 -2.38 3.09
C LEU A 141 -0.35 -2.81 4.16
N VAL A 142 0.92 -2.47 3.99
CA VAL A 142 1.97 -2.66 4.98
C VAL A 142 2.55 -1.29 5.32
N PRO A 143 2.49 -0.86 6.58
CA PRO A 143 3.01 0.44 6.96
C PRO A 143 4.53 0.49 6.82
N LYS A 144 5.03 1.69 6.50
CA LYS A 144 6.46 1.96 6.33
C LYS A 144 7.11 2.06 7.73
N PRO A 145 8.21 1.31 8.01
CA PRO A 145 9.02 1.57 9.19
C PRO A 145 9.63 2.97 9.13
N LYS A 146 9.58 3.66 10.27
CA LYS A 146 10.26 4.92 10.54
C LYS A 146 11.71 4.67 10.96
N LYS A 147 12.00 3.54 11.61
CA LYS A 147 13.33 3.09 12.02
C LYS A 147 13.57 1.63 11.63
N PHE A 148 14.82 1.26 11.39
CA PHE A 148 15.22 -0.10 11.04
C PHE A 148 15.74 -0.86 12.26
N ASP A 149 14.97 -0.86 13.32
CA ASP A 149 15.32 -1.53 14.57
C ASP A 149 14.07 -2.13 15.23
N GLU A 150 14.28 -3.01 16.22
CA GLU A 150 13.20 -3.72 16.92
C GLU A 150 12.31 -2.80 17.76
N SER A 151 12.67 -1.52 17.93
CA SER A 151 11.80 -0.55 18.60
C SER A 151 10.67 -0.03 17.71
N ASP A 152 10.75 -0.26 16.40
CA ASP A 152 9.70 0.10 15.45
C ASP A 152 8.76 -1.09 15.16
N PRO A 153 7.48 -1.03 15.56
CA PRO A 153 6.53 -2.12 15.34
C PRO A 153 6.32 -2.43 13.85
N ASN A 154 6.44 -1.44 12.95
CA ASN A 154 6.31 -1.66 11.51
C ASN A 154 7.52 -2.41 10.94
N PHE A 155 8.71 -2.20 11.52
CA PHE A 155 9.91 -2.95 11.17
C PHE A 155 9.77 -4.41 11.61
N VAL A 156 9.33 -4.65 12.85
CA VAL A 156 9.07 -6.00 13.37
C VAL A 156 7.99 -6.71 12.55
N PHE A 157 6.95 -6.00 12.11
CA PHE A 157 5.93 -6.57 11.23
C PHE A 157 6.52 -6.97 9.87
N LEU A 158 7.32 -6.08 9.25
CA LEU A 158 7.94 -6.34 7.96
C LEU A 158 8.95 -7.50 8.02
N THR A 159 9.72 -7.63 9.11
CA THR A 159 10.66 -8.74 9.31
C THR A 159 9.91 -10.06 9.43
N LYS A 160 8.83 -10.11 10.19
CA LYS A 160 7.98 -11.31 10.31
C LYS A 160 7.32 -11.67 8.99
N LEU A 161 6.77 -10.69 8.26
CA LEU A 161 6.20 -10.91 6.93
C LEU A 161 7.24 -11.47 5.95
N ALA A 162 8.46 -10.95 5.97
CA ALA A 162 9.55 -11.49 5.16
C ALA A 162 9.94 -12.91 5.61
N ALA A 163 9.91 -13.20 6.91
CA ALA A 163 10.22 -14.51 7.48
C ALA A 163 9.24 -15.60 7.02
N LEU A 164 7.94 -15.29 6.90
CA LEU A 164 6.93 -16.22 6.34
C LEU A 164 7.28 -16.72 4.93
N PHE A 165 8.10 -15.96 4.20
CA PHE A 165 8.53 -16.29 2.85
C PHE A 165 10.02 -16.61 2.76
N LYS A 166 10.73 -16.78 3.89
CA LYS A 166 12.19 -16.98 3.94
C LYS A 166 12.67 -18.23 3.21
N ASP A 167 11.86 -19.28 3.11
CA ASP A 167 12.21 -20.48 2.35
C ASP A 167 12.04 -20.29 0.84
N LYS A 168 11.24 -19.29 0.44
CA LYS A 168 10.92 -18.99 -0.97
C LYS A 168 11.74 -17.82 -1.52
N ILE A 169 12.07 -16.86 -0.67
CA ILE A 169 13.08 -15.84 -0.96
C ILE A 169 14.40 -16.54 -0.68
N LYS A 170 15.32 -16.64 -1.65
CA LYS A 170 16.67 -17.18 -1.41
C LYS A 170 17.50 -16.21 -0.53
N ILE A 171 17.03 -15.86 0.67
CA ILE A 171 17.73 -15.07 1.69
C ILE A 171 18.72 -16.02 2.36
N LYS A 172 19.71 -16.50 1.60
CA LYS A 172 20.79 -17.28 2.20
C LYS A 172 21.90 -16.40 2.79
N THR A 173 21.91 -15.09 2.54
CA THR A 173 23.09 -14.26 2.95
C THR A 173 22.88 -12.75 2.93
N ILE A 174 21.65 -12.24 2.89
CA ILE A 174 21.39 -10.79 2.77
C ILE A 174 20.91 -10.29 4.14
N SER A 175 21.51 -9.22 4.67
CA SER A 175 21.04 -8.62 5.92
C SER A 175 19.62 -8.05 5.72
N PHE A 176 18.80 -8.01 6.77
CA PHE A 176 17.45 -7.45 6.61
C PHE A 176 17.48 -6.00 6.11
N GLU A 177 18.52 -5.23 6.44
CA GLU A 177 18.73 -3.89 5.91
C GLU A 177 18.90 -3.86 4.38
N GLU A 178 19.65 -4.81 3.81
CA GLU A 178 19.80 -4.92 2.36
C GLU A 178 18.48 -5.36 1.68
N PHE A 179 17.70 -6.21 2.34
CA PHE A 179 16.35 -6.55 1.89
C PHE A 179 15.42 -5.32 1.93
N ALA A 180 15.44 -4.56 3.02
CA ALA A 180 14.68 -3.31 3.15
C ALA A 180 15.03 -2.35 1.99
N LYS A 181 16.32 -2.17 1.71
CA LYS A 181 16.77 -1.35 0.56
C LYS A 181 16.20 -1.80 -0.76
N LYS A 182 16.18 -3.12 -1.03
CA LYS A 182 15.61 -3.68 -2.26
C LYS A 182 14.11 -3.43 -2.40
N VAL A 183 13.36 -3.45 -1.29
CA VAL A 183 11.91 -3.18 -1.32
C VAL A 183 11.56 -1.69 -1.22
N GLY A 184 12.56 -0.80 -1.30
CA GLY A 184 12.39 0.64 -1.50
C GLY A 184 12.63 1.52 -0.27
N TYR A 185 13.52 1.09 0.63
CA TYR A 185 13.84 1.79 1.89
C TYR A 185 15.25 2.36 1.96
#